data_AF-A0A831YA76-F1
#
_entry.id   AF-A0A831YA76-F1
#
_cell.length_a   1.000
_cell.length_b   1.000
_cell.length_c   1.000
_cell.angle_alpha   90.00
_cell.angle_beta   90.00
_cell.angle_gamma   90.00
#
_symmetry.space_group_name_H-M   'P 1'
#
loop_
_entity.id
_entity.type
_entity.pdbx_description
1 polymer ?
#
loop_
_entity_poly.entity_id
_entity_poly.type
_entity_poly.pdbx_seq_one_letter_code
_entity_poly.pdbx_strand_id
1 'polypeptide(L)'
;MLYEAGKRFFAEWSFLLTEAKHSFCQYPFFMISSRFYEKNRWLLNSINYYWDDLFKLLREYNFGFLPSYDRPLRWVNISNWKKKIKRREWEYRFFPFTIHTSELIKELLNLHLVKDVKYTSDLFCNYIGFNKRDDLLRYVNYYMPLINHFFDEQHQQKRDLNKYVKSTGLFSNEKPFTFILEILSHLYFFENNKKFFALHYDGFYEIDEKKKKMKKLAKFKLPIKLRLKRFYEWQRIKHHTESYWPSFKNNMKKIGQKLFIK
;
A
#
# COMPACT_ATOMS: atom_id res chain seq x y z
N MET A 1 -17.00 2.98 20.79
CA MET A 1 -17.33 1.86 19.87
C MET A 1 -16.58 1.92 18.54
N LEU A 2 -16.68 2.98 17.71
CA LEU A 2 -15.85 3.14 16.48
C LEU A 2 -14.34 3.01 16.71
N TYR A 3 -13.87 3.48 17.87
CA TYR A 3 -12.45 3.42 18.27
C TYR A 3 -11.89 2.00 18.36
N GLU A 4 -12.64 1.01 18.86
CA GLU A 4 -12.14 -0.36 19.03
C GLU A 4 -12.14 -1.14 17.71
N ALA A 5 -13.21 -1.04 16.93
CA ALA A 5 -13.27 -1.62 15.59
C ALA A 5 -12.20 -1.02 14.67
N GLY A 6 -11.99 0.31 14.75
CA GLY A 6 -10.94 1.01 14.02
C GLY A 6 -9.53 0.59 14.43
N LYS A 7 -9.30 0.38 15.73
CA LYS A 7 -8.01 -0.10 16.24
C LYS A 7 -7.72 -1.53 15.78
N ARG A 8 -8.73 -2.40 15.69
CA ARG A 8 -8.56 -3.84 15.39
C ARG A 8 -8.61 -4.20 13.90
N PHE A 9 -9.46 -3.56 13.09
CA PHE A 9 -9.72 -4.02 11.72
C PHE A 9 -9.51 -2.99 10.62
N PHE A 10 -9.89 -1.73 10.85
CA PHE A 10 -9.95 -0.72 9.78
C PHE A 10 -8.72 0.20 9.70
N ALA A 11 -8.03 0.43 10.81
CA ALA A 11 -6.85 1.31 10.85
C ALA A 11 -7.14 2.69 10.26
N GLU A 12 -6.30 3.14 9.32
CA GLU A 12 -6.46 4.36 8.54
C GLU A 12 -7.84 4.47 7.87
N TRP A 13 -8.51 3.36 7.53
CA TRP A 13 -9.85 3.41 6.92
C TRP A 13 -10.94 3.96 7.84
N SER A 14 -10.78 3.89 9.16
CA SER A 14 -11.73 4.52 10.09
C SER A 14 -11.76 6.03 9.93
N PHE A 15 -10.62 6.65 9.60
CA PHE A 15 -10.58 8.07 9.30
C PHE A 15 -11.42 8.38 8.05
N LEU A 16 -11.24 7.63 6.96
CA LEU A 16 -11.99 7.82 5.72
C LEU A 16 -13.50 7.62 5.90
N LEU A 17 -13.91 6.59 6.64
CA LEU A 17 -15.32 6.32 6.95
C LEU A 17 -15.93 7.44 7.81
N THR A 18 -15.17 7.92 8.79
CA THR A 18 -15.61 9.04 9.65
C THR A 18 -15.73 10.33 8.84
N GLU A 19 -14.75 10.63 7.97
CA GLU A 19 -14.77 11.81 7.12
C GLU A 19 -15.91 11.76 6.11
N ALA A 20 -16.18 10.60 5.50
CA ALA A 20 -17.33 10.42 4.61
C ALA A 20 -18.65 10.78 5.32
N LYS A 21 -18.80 10.40 6.59
CA LYS A 21 -20.00 10.62 7.39
C LYS A 21 -20.12 12.05 7.94
N HIS A 22 -19.02 12.62 8.44
CA HIS A 22 -19.04 13.85 9.24
C HIS A 22 -18.46 15.08 8.55
N SER A 23 -17.70 14.91 7.47
CA SER A 23 -17.18 16.01 6.65
C SER A 23 -16.40 17.08 7.44
N PHE A 24 -15.39 16.67 8.19
CA PHE A 24 -14.60 17.56 9.05
C PHE A 24 -13.29 18.04 8.41
N CYS A 25 -12.85 17.46 7.30
CA CYS A 25 -11.62 17.87 6.60
C CYS A 25 -11.83 19.09 5.69
N GLN A 26 -10.78 19.89 5.54
CA GLN A 26 -10.65 20.86 4.44
C GLN A 26 -9.93 20.21 3.26
N TYR A 27 -10.43 20.44 2.06
CA TYR A 27 -9.88 19.85 0.84
C TYR A 27 -9.05 20.88 0.04
N PRO A 28 -7.96 20.46 -0.63
CA PRO A 28 -7.42 19.10 -0.69
C PRO A 28 -6.74 18.66 0.62
N PHE A 29 -6.68 17.36 0.90
CA PHE A 29 -5.94 16.83 2.06
C PHE A 29 -5.24 15.49 1.79
N PHE A 30 -4.29 15.13 2.67
CA PHE A 30 -3.71 13.79 2.77
C PHE A 30 -4.04 13.15 4.12
N MET A 31 -4.53 11.91 4.11
CA MET A 31 -4.68 11.13 5.33
C MET A 31 -3.35 10.52 5.71
N ILE A 32 -2.63 11.13 6.65
CA ILE A 32 -1.36 10.60 7.18
C ILE A 32 -1.53 10.09 8.61
N SER A 33 -0.92 8.96 8.95
CA SER A 33 -0.78 8.55 10.36
C SER A 33 0.44 9.21 10.99
N SER A 34 0.43 9.41 12.31
CA SER A 34 1.57 9.94 13.06
C SER A 34 2.86 9.14 12.82
N ARG A 35 2.72 7.83 12.54
CA ARG A 35 3.85 6.95 12.23
C ARG A 35 4.47 7.20 10.86
N PHE A 36 3.82 7.98 10.00
CA PHE A 36 4.41 8.43 8.74
C PHE A 36 5.77 9.10 8.99
N TYR A 37 5.83 10.04 9.93
CA TYR A 37 7.07 10.77 10.24
C TYR A 37 8.15 9.87 10.85
N GLU A 38 7.77 8.80 11.56
CA GLU A 38 8.71 7.81 12.09
C GLU A 38 9.31 6.93 10.99
N LYS A 39 8.47 6.54 10.02
CA LYS A 39 8.79 5.55 8.97
C LYS A 39 9.45 6.19 7.75
N ASN A 40 9.23 7.48 7.52
CA ASN A 40 9.68 8.14 6.32
C ASN A 40 11.14 8.64 6.38
N ARG A 41 12.05 7.78 6.84
CA ARG A 41 13.50 8.02 6.86
C ARG A 41 14.12 8.06 5.45
N TRP A 42 13.28 7.93 4.41
CA TRP A 42 13.70 7.67 3.04
C TRP A 42 13.40 8.81 2.06
N LEU A 43 12.53 9.76 2.39
CA LEU A 43 12.55 11.01 1.65
C LEU A 43 13.90 11.70 1.84
N LEU A 44 14.43 12.30 0.77
CA LEU A 44 15.70 13.03 0.84
C LEU A 44 15.59 14.24 1.79
N ASN A 45 14.39 14.85 1.80
CA ASN A 45 14.03 16.00 2.64
C ASN A 45 12.79 15.63 3.46
N SER A 46 12.47 16.43 4.48
CA SER A 46 11.18 16.33 5.16
C SER A 46 10.03 16.41 4.15
N ILE A 47 8.90 15.74 4.42
CA ILE A 47 7.71 15.86 3.55
C ILE A 47 7.27 17.30 3.38
N ASN A 48 7.50 18.16 4.38
CA ASN A 48 7.15 19.58 4.34
C ASN A 48 7.85 20.31 3.18
N TYR A 49 9.01 19.83 2.75
CA TYR A 49 9.72 20.39 1.59
C TYR A 49 8.96 20.15 0.27
N TYR A 50 8.15 19.09 0.21
CA TYR A 50 7.42 18.67 -0.98
C TYR A 50 5.94 19.07 -0.94
N TRP A 51 5.50 19.80 0.09
CA TRP A 51 4.08 20.01 0.38
C TRP A 51 3.35 20.76 -0.73
N ASP A 52 3.96 21.80 -1.28
CA ASP A 52 3.38 22.59 -2.37
C ASP A 52 3.23 21.75 -3.65
N ASP A 53 4.27 20.99 -4.02
CA ASP A 53 4.23 20.08 -5.15
C ASP A 53 3.21 18.95 -4.95
N LEU A 54 3.11 18.41 -3.73
CA LEU A 54 2.15 17.39 -3.36
C LEU A 54 0.72 17.89 -3.58
N PHE A 55 0.39 19.09 -3.10
CA PHE A 55 -0.94 19.64 -3.27
C PHE A 55 -1.22 20.10 -4.70
N LYS A 56 -0.22 20.60 -5.42
CA LYS A 56 -0.35 20.90 -6.84
C LYS A 56 -0.68 19.63 -7.64
N LEU A 57 0.08 18.55 -7.45
CA LEU A 57 -0.17 17.27 -8.11
C LEU A 57 -1.49 16.64 -7.65
N LEU A 58 -1.86 16.79 -6.38
CA LEU A 58 -3.16 16.31 -5.89
C LEU A 58 -4.32 17.00 -6.60
N ARG A 59 -4.22 18.32 -6.85
CA ARG A 59 -5.21 19.05 -7.63
C ARG A 59 -5.28 18.60 -9.09
N GLU A 60 -4.15 18.23 -9.69
CA GLU A 60 -4.08 17.74 -11.08
C GLU A 60 -4.67 16.33 -11.23
N TYR A 61 -4.31 15.41 -10.34
CA TYR A 61 -4.66 13.98 -10.46
C TYR A 61 -5.88 13.57 -9.63
N ASN A 62 -6.40 14.46 -8.79
CA ASN A 62 -7.47 14.23 -7.79
C ASN A 62 -7.14 13.26 -6.65
N PHE A 63 -6.19 12.34 -6.85
CA PHE A 63 -5.76 11.34 -5.88
C PHE A 63 -4.24 11.30 -5.80
N GLY A 64 -3.73 11.09 -4.59
CA GLY A 64 -2.29 11.02 -4.33
C GLY A 64 -1.93 9.95 -3.31
N PHE A 65 -0.77 9.31 -3.45
CA PHE A 65 -0.22 8.41 -2.44
C PHE A 65 1.10 8.91 -1.86
N LEU A 66 1.28 8.74 -0.55
CA LEU A 66 2.51 9.02 0.18
C LEU A 66 3.11 7.73 0.76
N PRO A 67 4.45 7.62 0.83
CA PRO A 67 5.11 6.37 1.19
C PRO A 67 4.94 6.05 2.68
N SER A 68 4.44 4.86 3.01
CA SER A 68 4.33 4.39 4.41
C SER A 68 5.44 3.42 4.82
N TYR A 69 5.98 2.67 3.86
CA TYR A 69 7.09 1.75 4.06
C TYR A 69 8.12 1.86 2.94
N ASP A 70 9.33 1.42 3.25
CA ASP A 70 10.41 1.25 2.28
C ASP A 70 10.10 0.08 1.34
N ARG A 71 9.54 0.41 0.16
CA ARG A 71 9.29 -0.56 -0.90
C ARG A 71 9.69 0.00 -2.26
N PRO A 72 10.25 -0.84 -3.16
CA PRO A 72 10.50 -0.42 -4.52
C PRO A 72 9.17 -0.20 -5.25
N LEU A 73 9.05 0.93 -5.93
CA LEU A 73 7.95 1.15 -6.85
C LEU A 73 8.05 0.17 -8.04
N ARG A 74 7.08 -0.74 -8.15
CA ARG A 74 7.00 -1.77 -9.19
C ARG A 74 5.56 -2.20 -9.44
N TRP A 75 5.33 -3.00 -10.48
CA TRP A 75 4.05 -3.67 -10.69
C TRP A 75 4.00 -4.99 -9.93
N VAL A 76 2.87 -5.28 -9.29
CA VAL A 76 2.62 -6.59 -8.69
C VAL A 76 2.46 -7.63 -9.79
N ASN A 77 3.03 -8.81 -9.59
CA ASN A 77 2.87 -9.96 -10.47
C ASN A 77 2.28 -11.14 -9.69
N ILE A 78 0.96 -11.37 -9.87
CA ILE A 78 0.21 -12.43 -9.17
C ILE A 78 0.09 -13.72 -9.99
N SER A 79 0.61 -13.75 -11.22
CA SER A 79 0.39 -14.82 -12.21
C SER A 79 0.73 -16.24 -11.72
N ASN A 80 1.50 -16.38 -10.64
CA ASN A 80 1.90 -17.68 -10.07
C ASN A 80 1.59 -17.82 -8.57
N TRP A 81 0.72 -16.99 -7.99
CA TRP A 81 0.49 -16.98 -6.54
C TRP A 81 0.01 -18.33 -5.98
N LYS A 82 -0.89 -19.04 -6.69
CA LYS A 82 -1.38 -20.37 -6.32
C LYS A 82 -0.28 -21.43 -6.22
N LYS A 83 0.71 -21.42 -7.14
CA LYS A 83 1.82 -22.39 -7.16
C LYS A 83 3.00 -21.99 -6.26
N LYS A 84 3.18 -20.68 -6.01
CA LYS A 84 4.37 -20.13 -5.36
C LYS A 84 4.23 -19.81 -3.88
N ILE A 85 3.02 -19.77 -3.30
CA ILE A 85 2.88 -19.59 -1.84
C ILE A 85 3.76 -20.60 -1.11
N LYS A 86 3.77 -21.90 -1.48
CA LYS A 86 4.63 -22.90 -0.80
C LYS A 86 6.15 -22.73 -0.95
N ARG A 87 6.67 -21.87 -1.84
CA ARG A 87 8.12 -21.76 -2.15
C ARG A 87 8.68 -20.32 -2.14
N ARG A 88 7.83 -19.30 -2.21
CA ARG A 88 8.16 -17.87 -2.30
C ARG A 88 7.11 -17.05 -1.54
N GLU A 89 6.75 -17.50 -0.33
CA GLU A 89 5.78 -16.82 0.55
C GLU A 89 6.03 -15.32 0.61
N TRP A 90 7.29 -14.90 0.62
CA TRP A 90 7.71 -13.50 0.73
C TRP A 90 7.33 -12.59 -0.44
N GLU A 91 7.27 -13.09 -1.68
CA GLU A 91 6.77 -12.31 -2.82
C GLU A 91 5.28 -11.97 -2.65
N TYR A 92 4.60 -12.76 -1.81
CA TYR A 92 3.19 -12.69 -1.50
C TYR A 92 2.93 -12.43 0.00
N ARG A 93 3.96 -12.07 0.78
CA ARG A 93 3.86 -11.89 2.25
C ARG A 93 3.00 -10.71 2.65
N PHE A 94 2.73 -9.81 1.72
CA PHE A 94 1.82 -8.68 1.88
C PHE A 94 0.44 -8.93 1.28
N PHE A 95 0.20 -10.15 0.80
CA PHE A 95 -1.08 -10.59 0.25
C PHE A 95 -1.60 -11.77 1.06
N PRO A 96 -2.08 -11.54 2.29
CA PRO A 96 -2.56 -12.59 3.19
C PRO A 96 -3.88 -13.23 2.74
N PHE A 97 -4.18 -13.26 1.44
CA PHE A 97 -5.46 -13.70 0.93
C PHE A 97 -5.53 -15.22 0.78
N THR A 98 -6.70 -15.78 1.07
CA THR A 98 -7.05 -17.17 0.74
C THR A 98 -7.73 -17.23 -0.63
N ILE A 99 -8.04 -18.45 -1.08
CA ILE A 99 -8.90 -18.63 -2.27
C ILE A 99 -10.28 -17.99 -2.06
N HIS A 100 -10.79 -18.04 -0.83
CA HIS A 100 -12.06 -17.44 -0.47
C HIS A 100 -12.07 -15.92 -0.58
N THR A 101 -10.95 -15.23 -0.41
CA THR A 101 -10.89 -13.78 -0.73
C THR A 101 -11.17 -13.54 -2.21
N SER A 102 -10.63 -14.37 -3.10
CA SER A 102 -10.89 -14.21 -4.54
C SER A 102 -12.34 -14.49 -4.91
N GLU A 103 -12.98 -15.45 -4.25
CA GLU A 103 -14.40 -15.76 -4.43
C GLU A 103 -15.26 -14.58 -3.93
N LEU A 104 -14.94 -14.07 -2.73
CA LEU A 104 -15.65 -12.95 -2.13
C LEU A 104 -15.57 -11.67 -2.97
N ILE A 105 -14.38 -11.31 -3.47
CA ILE A 105 -14.23 -10.12 -4.30
C ILE A 105 -14.98 -10.28 -5.63
N LYS A 106 -15.00 -11.49 -6.19
CA LYS A 106 -15.84 -11.77 -7.37
C LYS A 106 -17.32 -11.64 -7.04
N GLU A 107 -17.76 -12.16 -5.90
CA GLU A 107 -19.17 -12.10 -5.48
C GLU A 107 -19.64 -10.66 -5.24
N LEU A 108 -18.87 -9.88 -4.48
CA LEU A 108 -19.30 -8.55 -4.03
C LEU A 108 -19.03 -7.43 -5.04
N LEU A 109 -18.00 -7.56 -5.88
CA LEU A 109 -17.55 -6.50 -6.77
C LEU A 109 -17.50 -6.94 -8.25
N ASN A 110 -17.81 -8.21 -8.54
CA ASN A 110 -17.68 -8.80 -9.88
C ASN A 110 -16.27 -8.73 -10.49
N LEU A 111 -15.23 -8.76 -9.63
CA LEU A 111 -13.83 -8.67 -10.04
C LEU A 111 -13.08 -10.00 -9.94
N HIS A 112 -12.14 -10.22 -10.86
CA HIS A 112 -11.29 -11.41 -10.87
C HIS A 112 -9.89 -11.08 -10.36
N LEU A 113 -9.70 -11.12 -9.03
CA LEU A 113 -8.42 -10.76 -8.38
C LEU A 113 -7.16 -11.30 -9.09
N VAL A 114 -7.15 -12.58 -9.45
CA VAL A 114 -5.97 -13.21 -10.09
C VAL A 114 -5.68 -12.64 -11.48
N LYS A 115 -6.72 -12.30 -12.26
CA LYS A 115 -6.58 -11.78 -13.63
C LYS A 115 -6.30 -10.28 -13.64
N ASP A 116 -6.89 -9.54 -12.70
CA ASP A 116 -7.00 -8.09 -12.74
C ASP A 116 -5.93 -7.40 -11.86
N VAL A 117 -5.52 -8.00 -10.73
CA VAL A 117 -4.52 -7.40 -9.82
C VAL A 117 -3.08 -7.51 -10.35
N LYS A 118 -2.82 -8.29 -11.41
CA LYS A 118 -1.50 -8.31 -12.08
C LYS A 118 -1.10 -6.95 -12.68
N TYR A 119 -2.01 -5.97 -12.67
CA TYR A 119 -1.83 -4.61 -13.14
C TYR A 119 -1.72 -3.58 -12.01
N THR A 120 -1.80 -4.02 -10.75
CA THR A 120 -1.74 -3.14 -9.58
C THR A 120 -0.31 -2.71 -9.28
N SER A 121 -0.12 -1.43 -9.00
CA SER A 121 1.15 -0.90 -8.52
C SER A 121 1.43 -1.36 -7.09
N ASP A 122 2.68 -1.68 -6.75
CA ASP A 122 3.11 -2.07 -5.40
C ASP A 122 3.24 -0.80 -4.52
N LEU A 123 2.14 -0.08 -4.39
CA LEU A 123 1.95 1.11 -3.55
C LEU A 123 1.09 0.76 -2.31
N PHE A 124 1.14 -0.51 -1.90
CA PHE A 124 0.47 -1.01 -0.69
C PHE A 124 0.91 -0.26 0.56
N CYS A 125 -0.03 -0.16 1.49
CA CYS A 125 0.10 0.53 2.76
C CYS A 125 0.35 2.04 2.69
N ASN A 126 0.26 2.69 1.53
CA ASN A 126 0.53 4.13 1.40
C ASN A 126 -0.65 5.00 1.86
N TYR A 127 -0.32 6.18 2.38
CA TYR A 127 -1.29 7.18 2.82
C TYR A 127 -1.91 7.87 1.61
N ILE A 128 -3.24 7.85 1.51
CA ILE A 128 -3.98 8.41 0.36
C ILE A 128 -4.42 9.85 0.63
N GLY A 129 -4.39 10.69 -0.40
CA GLY A 129 -4.94 12.04 -0.42
C GLY A 129 -6.04 12.21 -1.45
N PHE A 130 -6.89 13.20 -1.21
CA PHE A 130 -8.07 13.52 -2.00
C PHE A 130 -8.14 15.02 -2.29
N ASN A 131 -8.40 15.36 -3.55
CA ASN A 131 -8.57 16.76 -3.96
C ASN A 131 -9.94 17.34 -3.58
N LYS A 132 -10.99 16.52 -3.65
CA LYS A 132 -12.37 16.94 -3.39
C LYS A 132 -13.09 15.91 -2.52
N ARG A 133 -14.10 16.37 -1.78
CA ARG A 133 -14.94 15.49 -0.97
C ARG A 133 -15.63 14.42 -1.78
N ASP A 134 -16.14 14.76 -2.95
CA ASP A 134 -16.79 13.79 -3.83
C ASP A 134 -15.87 12.65 -4.26
N ASP A 135 -14.57 12.90 -4.39
CA ASP A 135 -13.58 11.86 -4.68
C ASP A 135 -13.44 10.88 -3.51
N LEU A 136 -13.41 11.39 -2.28
CA LEU A 136 -13.42 10.56 -1.07
C LEU A 136 -14.73 9.77 -0.96
N LEU A 137 -15.88 10.39 -1.21
CA LEU A 137 -17.18 9.70 -1.12
C LEU A 137 -17.29 8.57 -2.15
N ARG A 138 -16.90 8.82 -3.41
CA ARG A 138 -16.85 7.77 -4.44
C ARG A 138 -15.89 6.65 -4.05
N TYR A 139 -14.73 7.02 -3.53
CA TYR A 139 -13.74 6.06 -3.05
C TYR A 139 -14.31 5.21 -1.91
N VAL A 140 -14.81 5.81 -0.82
CA VAL A 140 -15.41 5.09 0.31
C VAL A 140 -16.58 4.19 -0.13
N ASN A 141 -17.48 4.70 -0.97
CA ASN A 141 -18.63 3.95 -1.48
C ASN A 141 -18.22 2.67 -2.23
N TYR A 142 -17.07 2.68 -2.91
CA TYR A 142 -16.54 1.49 -3.57
C TYR A 142 -16.20 0.35 -2.59
N TYR A 143 -15.83 0.65 -1.34
CA TYR A 143 -15.51 -0.36 -0.32
C TYR A 143 -16.73 -0.81 0.48
N MET A 144 -17.82 -0.05 0.47
CA MET A 144 -18.98 -0.31 1.32
C MET A 144 -19.58 -1.72 1.14
N PRO A 145 -19.67 -2.31 -0.06
CA PRO A 145 -20.12 -3.71 -0.20
C PRO A 145 -19.29 -4.68 0.65
N LEU A 146 -17.97 -4.54 0.64
CA LEU A 146 -17.06 -5.38 1.44
C LEU A 146 -17.20 -5.09 2.94
N ILE A 147 -17.25 -3.82 3.33
CA ILE A 147 -17.38 -3.41 4.73
C ILE A 147 -18.70 -3.93 5.30
N ASN A 148 -19.81 -3.70 4.61
CA ASN A 148 -21.14 -4.15 5.03
C ASN A 148 -21.26 -5.68 5.05
N HIS A 149 -20.45 -6.40 4.25
CA HIS A 149 -20.39 -7.85 4.30
C HIS A 149 -19.82 -8.36 5.63
N PHE A 150 -18.78 -7.72 6.17
CA PHE A 150 -18.13 -8.19 7.40
C PHE A 150 -18.58 -7.48 8.67
N PHE A 151 -19.13 -6.28 8.57
CA PHE A 151 -19.40 -5.41 9.71
C PHE A 151 -20.82 -4.83 9.65
N ASP A 152 -21.43 -4.63 10.82
CA ASP A 152 -22.74 -3.97 10.96
C ASP A 152 -22.62 -2.43 10.85
N GLU A 153 -23.75 -1.75 11.00
CA GLU A 153 -23.82 -0.28 10.94
C GLU A 153 -23.02 0.39 12.08
N GLN A 154 -22.86 -0.31 13.20
CA GLN A 154 -22.05 0.07 14.35
C GLN A 154 -20.57 -0.32 14.19
N HIS A 155 -20.20 -0.84 13.01
CA HIS A 155 -18.87 -1.35 12.64
C HIS A 155 -18.39 -2.52 13.52
N GLN A 156 -19.30 -3.26 14.14
CA GLN A 156 -18.99 -4.53 14.82
C GLN A 156 -18.92 -5.67 13.82
N GLN A 157 -18.01 -6.60 14.05
CA GLN A 157 -17.77 -7.74 13.15
C GLN A 157 -18.96 -8.72 13.21
N LYS A 158 -19.65 -8.91 12.07
CA LYS A 158 -20.74 -9.89 11.89
C LYS A 158 -20.27 -11.23 11.35
N ARG A 159 -19.14 -11.26 10.62
CA ARG A 159 -18.62 -12.46 9.94
C ARG A 159 -17.14 -12.67 10.23
N ASP A 160 -16.74 -13.93 10.39
CA ASP A 160 -15.34 -14.27 10.63
C ASP A 160 -14.45 -13.97 9.41
N LEU A 161 -13.38 -13.21 9.65
CA LEU A 161 -12.41 -12.80 8.64
C LEU A 161 -11.34 -13.88 8.37
N ASN A 162 -11.10 -14.80 9.31
CA ASN A 162 -9.98 -15.74 9.26
C ASN A 162 -10.04 -16.69 8.04
N LYS A 163 -11.23 -16.95 7.51
CA LYS A 163 -11.41 -17.75 6.28
C LYS A 163 -10.92 -17.03 5.03
N TYR A 164 -10.92 -15.70 5.04
CA TYR A 164 -10.57 -14.85 3.91
C TYR A 164 -9.12 -14.38 4.02
N VAL A 165 -8.69 -14.00 5.23
CA VAL A 165 -7.36 -13.45 5.45
C VAL A 165 -6.56 -14.28 6.45
N LYS A 166 -5.33 -14.65 6.06
CA LYS A 166 -4.37 -15.33 6.92
C LYS A 166 -3.60 -14.33 7.76
N SER A 167 -3.46 -14.60 9.06
CA SER A 167 -2.40 -13.95 9.83
C SER A 167 -1.04 -14.42 9.31
N THR A 168 -0.13 -13.49 9.08
CA THR A 168 1.27 -13.79 8.76
C THR A 168 2.11 -13.97 10.01
N GLY A 169 1.63 -13.48 11.17
CA GLY A 169 2.33 -13.57 12.46
C GLY A 169 3.60 -12.69 12.53
N LEU A 170 3.81 -11.84 11.53
CA LEU A 170 5.03 -11.04 11.37
C LEU A 170 4.93 -9.67 12.06
N PHE A 171 3.71 -9.19 12.31
CA PHE A 171 3.48 -7.90 12.94
C PHE A 171 2.68 -8.10 14.22
N SER A 172 3.16 -7.52 15.32
CA SER A 172 2.50 -7.56 16.63
C SER A 172 1.07 -6.98 16.61
N ASN A 173 0.77 -6.11 15.64
CA ASN A 173 -0.55 -5.52 15.39
C ASN A 173 -0.97 -5.72 13.93
N GLU A 174 -0.87 -6.95 13.42
CA GLU A 174 -1.36 -7.26 12.08
C GLU A 174 -2.85 -6.96 11.99
N LYS A 175 -3.26 -6.25 10.92
CA LYS A 175 -4.66 -5.92 10.62
C LYS A 175 -5.01 -6.57 9.29
N PRO A 176 -5.39 -7.86 9.30
CA PRO A 176 -5.50 -8.66 8.10
C PRO A 176 -6.50 -8.04 7.09
N PHE A 177 -7.60 -7.48 7.60
CA PHE A 177 -8.61 -6.84 6.77
C PHE A 177 -8.09 -5.61 6.01
N THR A 178 -7.16 -4.84 6.59
CA THR A 178 -6.54 -3.68 5.94
C THR A 178 -5.87 -4.07 4.62
N PHE A 179 -5.25 -5.25 4.54
CA PHE A 179 -4.63 -5.71 3.29
C PHE A 179 -5.66 -5.94 2.16
N ILE A 180 -6.86 -6.46 2.47
CA ILE A 180 -7.91 -6.59 1.46
C ILE A 180 -8.29 -5.19 0.95
N LEU A 181 -8.50 -4.25 1.88
CA LEU A 181 -8.86 -2.88 1.54
C LEU A 181 -7.78 -2.20 0.69
N GLU A 182 -6.50 -2.47 0.93
CA GLU A 182 -5.40 -1.94 0.12
C GLU A 182 -5.35 -2.54 -1.29
N ILE A 183 -5.71 -3.82 -1.51
CA ILE A 183 -5.85 -4.33 -2.89
C ILE A 183 -7.01 -3.61 -3.60
N LEU A 184 -8.12 -3.48 -2.90
CA LEU A 184 -9.29 -2.81 -3.44
C LEU A 184 -9.03 -1.32 -3.71
N SER A 185 -8.14 -0.67 -2.94
CA SER A 185 -7.60 0.68 -3.22
C SER A 185 -7.16 0.80 -4.67
N HIS A 186 -6.34 -0.12 -5.10
CA HIS A 186 -5.80 -0.13 -6.46
C HIS A 186 -6.87 -0.52 -7.49
N LEU A 187 -7.67 -1.54 -7.21
CA LEU A 187 -8.73 -1.95 -8.14
C LEU A 187 -9.75 -0.84 -8.43
N TYR A 188 -10.02 0.06 -7.49
CA TYR A 188 -10.82 1.26 -7.74
C TYR A 188 -10.28 2.08 -8.91
N PHE A 189 -8.97 2.36 -8.94
CA PHE A 189 -8.34 3.14 -10.00
C PHE A 189 -8.35 2.41 -11.35
N PHE A 190 -8.10 1.10 -11.32
CA PHE A 190 -8.15 0.25 -12.50
C PHE A 190 -9.56 0.21 -13.14
N GLU A 191 -10.59 -0.06 -12.35
CA GLU A 191 -11.97 -0.19 -12.84
C GLU A 191 -12.53 1.15 -13.32
N ASN A 192 -12.22 2.23 -12.61
CA ASN A 192 -12.70 3.57 -12.95
C ASN A 192 -11.82 4.31 -13.98
N ASN A 193 -10.79 3.65 -14.51
CA ASN A 193 -9.80 4.22 -15.45
C ASN A 193 -9.25 5.57 -14.95
N LYS A 194 -8.95 5.63 -13.65
CA LYS A 194 -8.41 6.82 -12.98
C LYS A 194 -6.90 6.69 -12.86
N LYS A 195 -6.22 7.77 -13.19
CA LYS A 195 -4.82 7.94 -12.83
C LYS A 195 -4.72 8.57 -11.45
N PHE A 196 -3.59 8.36 -10.80
CA PHE A 196 -3.25 9.03 -9.56
C PHE A 196 -1.76 9.33 -9.55
N PHE A 197 -1.33 10.22 -8.67
CA PHE A 197 0.08 10.48 -8.49
C PHE A 197 0.60 9.82 -7.21
N ALA A 198 1.89 9.56 -7.14
CA ALA A 198 2.55 9.02 -5.96
C ALA A 198 3.86 9.76 -5.69
N LEU A 199 4.10 10.09 -4.43
CA LEU A 199 5.41 10.47 -3.94
C LEU A 199 6.18 9.19 -3.61
N HIS A 200 7.35 9.04 -4.23
CA HIS A 200 8.29 7.98 -3.92
C HIS A 200 9.65 8.60 -3.56
N TYR A 201 10.52 7.83 -2.92
CA TYR A 201 11.76 8.37 -2.35
C TYR A 201 12.71 8.99 -3.38
N ASP A 202 12.55 8.67 -4.66
CA ASP A 202 13.40 9.13 -5.76
C ASP A 202 12.67 10.03 -6.78
N GLY A 203 11.43 10.43 -6.48
CA GLY A 203 10.67 11.33 -7.34
C GLY A 203 9.16 11.25 -7.18
N PHE A 204 8.47 12.10 -7.95
CA PHE A 204 7.04 12.02 -8.18
C PHE A 204 6.73 11.13 -9.37
N TYR A 205 5.63 10.41 -9.31
CA TYR A 205 5.18 9.48 -10.35
C TYR A 205 3.70 9.66 -10.65
N GLU A 206 3.33 9.62 -11.92
CA GLU A 206 1.99 9.32 -12.40
C GLU A 206 1.86 7.80 -12.51
N ILE A 207 0.76 7.25 -11.99
CA ILE A 207 0.43 5.84 -12.06
C ILE A 207 -0.87 5.67 -12.85
N ASP A 208 -0.80 4.84 -13.88
CA ASP A 208 -1.93 4.41 -14.70
C ASP A 208 -2.00 2.88 -14.62
N GLU A 209 -2.83 2.38 -13.71
CA GLU A 209 -2.97 0.94 -13.47
C GLU A 209 -3.68 0.24 -14.64
N LYS A 210 -4.60 0.93 -15.33
CA LYS A 210 -5.29 0.36 -16.49
C LYS A 210 -4.32 0.01 -17.61
N LYS A 211 -3.34 0.89 -17.87
CA LYS A 211 -2.33 0.71 -18.92
C LYS A 211 -1.02 0.11 -18.40
N LYS A 212 -0.91 -0.15 -17.10
CA LYS A 212 0.32 -0.62 -16.45
C LYS A 212 1.51 0.31 -16.71
N LYS A 213 1.29 1.63 -16.64
CA LYS A 213 2.32 2.66 -16.87
C LYS A 213 2.64 3.45 -15.60
N MET A 214 3.94 3.60 -15.32
CA MET A 214 4.45 4.49 -14.29
C MET A 214 5.31 5.53 -14.97
N LYS A 215 4.86 6.77 -15.00
CA LYS A 215 5.60 7.88 -15.61
C LYS A 215 6.22 8.71 -14.49
N LYS A 216 7.54 8.89 -14.54
CA LYS A 216 8.23 9.76 -13.58
C LYS A 216 7.97 11.21 -13.95
N LEU A 217 7.41 11.97 -13.02
CA LEU A 217 7.05 13.38 -13.17
C LEU A 217 8.19 14.31 -12.76
N ALA A 218 8.88 13.96 -11.67
CA ALA A 218 10.08 14.67 -11.22
C ALA A 218 11.07 13.66 -10.64
N LYS A 219 12.37 13.99 -10.71
CA LYS A 219 13.45 13.16 -10.18
C LYS A 219 14.11 13.84 -9.00
N PHE A 220 14.25 13.12 -7.91
CA PHE A 220 15.07 13.55 -6.78
C PHE A 220 16.49 13.01 -6.94
N LYS A 221 17.50 13.86 -6.71
CA LYS A 221 18.89 13.44 -6.72
C LYS A 221 19.21 12.70 -5.43
N LEU A 222 19.00 11.39 -5.43
CA LEU A 222 19.46 10.54 -4.32
C LEU A 222 20.95 10.27 -4.45
N PRO A 223 21.76 10.52 -3.40
CA PRO A 223 23.15 10.13 -3.38
C PRO A 223 23.32 8.63 -3.65
N ILE A 224 24.27 8.25 -4.50
CA ILE A 224 24.51 6.85 -4.90
C ILE A 224 24.77 5.96 -3.68
N LYS A 225 25.54 6.45 -2.70
CA LYS A 225 25.79 5.74 -1.43
C LYS A 225 24.48 5.42 -0.71
N LEU A 226 23.57 6.38 -0.66
CA LEU A 226 22.27 6.21 -0.03
C LEU A 226 21.44 5.21 -0.84
N ARG A 227 21.38 5.32 -2.17
CA ARG A 227 20.69 4.36 -3.04
C ARG A 227 21.20 2.92 -2.88
N LEU A 228 22.51 2.73 -2.75
CA LEU A 228 23.13 1.42 -2.55
C LEU A 228 22.88 0.87 -1.14
N LYS A 229 23.02 1.71 -0.10
CA LYS A 229 22.68 1.34 1.29
C LYS A 229 21.24 0.86 1.39
N ARG A 230 20.35 1.61 0.76
CA ARG A 230 18.92 1.36 0.67
C ARG A 230 18.60 0.04 -0.01
N PHE A 231 19.14 -0.16 -1.21
CA PHE A 231 19.02 -1.44 -1.90
C PHE A 231 19.58 -2.59 -1.07
N TYR A 232 20.71 -2.38 -0.39
CA TYR A 232 21.31 -3.38 0.50
C TYR A 232 20.42 -3.71 1.70
N GLU A 233 19.88 -2.70 2.40
CA GLU A 233 18.97 -2.90 3.53
C GLU A 233 17.70 -3.64 3.11
N TRP A 234 17.13 -3.26 1.96
CA TRP A 234 16.00 -3.96 1.36
C TRP A 234 16.34 -5.43 1.08
N GLN A 235 17.48 -5.72 0.43
CA GLN A 235 17.97 -7.09 0.21
C GLN A 235 18.28 -7.81 1.53
N ARG A 236 18.76 -7.11 2.56
CA ARG A 236 19.08 -7.69 3.86
C ARG A 236 17.82 -8.08 4.64
N ILE A 237 16.80 -7.23 4.65
CA ILE A 237 15.47 -7.54 5.21
C ILE A 237 14.88 -8.74 4.47
N LYS A 238 14.99 -8.70 3.13
CA LYS A 238 14.65 -9.82 2.27
C LYS A 238 15.39 -11.11 2.71
N HIS A 239 16.70 -11.08 2.94
CA HIS A 239 17.48 -12.23 3.43
C HIS A 239 17.17 -12.69 4.86
N HIS A 240 16.94 -11.79 5.81
CA HIS A 240 16.64 -12.21 7.20
C HIS A 240 15.24 -12.77 7.35
N THR A 241 14.32 -12.33 6.49
CA THR A 241 12.98 -12.90 6.43
C THR A 241 12.94 -14.13 5.51
N GLU A 242 13.95 -14.38 4.68
CA GLU A 242 14.07 -15.54 3.78
C GLU A 242 15.22 -16.46 4.22
N SER A 243 14.92 -17.52 4.96
CA SER A 243 15.87 -18.55 5.36
C SER A 243 16.34 -19.45 4.20
N TYR A 244 16.74 -18.92 3.04
CA TYR A 244 17.32 -19.71 1.93
C TYR A 244 18.22 -18.86 1.00
N TRP A 245 19.46 -18.55 1.42
CA TRP A 245 20.65 -18.53 0.52
C TRP A 245 21.97 -18.25 1.28
N PRO A 246 22.76 -19.28 1.64
CA PRO A 246 24.06 -19.10 2.32
C PRO A 246 25.11 -18.37 1.47
N SER A 247 25.12 -18.56 0.14
CA SER A 247 26.14 -18.00 -0.76
C SER A 247 26.07 -16.48 -0.94
N PHE A 248 24.88 -15.89 -0.83
CA PHE A 248 24.68 -14.45 -0.98
C PHE A 248 25.09 -13.66 0.28
N LYS A 249 24.99 -14.29 1.46
CA LYS A 249 25.41 -13.72 2.76
C LYS A 249 26.90 -13.32 2.75
N ASN A 250 27.75 -14.13 2.12
CA ASN A 250 29.19 -13.86 2.01
C ASN A 250 29.52 -12.75 0.99
N ASN A 251 28.79 -12.65 -0.12
CA ASN A 251 28.98 -11.58 -1.11
C ASN A 251 28.44 -10.23 -0.60
N MET A 252 27.32 -10.24 0.12
CA MET A 252 26.75 -9.03 0.74
C MET A 252 27.61 -8.50 1.87
N LYS A 253 28.21 -9.37 2.69
CA LYS A 253 29.16 -8.97 3.74
C LYS A 253 30.39 -8.27 3.14
N LYS A 254 30.93 -8.78 2.03
CA LYS A 254 32.04 -8.16 1.28
C LYS A 254 31.67 -6.81 0.65
N ILE A 255 30.47 -6.69 0.06
CA ILE A 255 29.98 -5.44 -0.54
C ILE A 255 29.69 -4.38 0.53
N GLY A 256 29.08 -4.78 1.66
CA GLY A 256 28.84 -3.91 2.80
C GLY A 256 30.15 -3.38 3.40
N GLN A 257 31.16 -4.24 3.57
CA GLN A 257 32.48 -3.80 4.02
C GLN A 257 33.13 -2.79 3.05
N LYS A 258 32.95 -2.93 1.74
CA LYS A 258 33.49 -1.95 0.76
C LYS A 258 32.70 -0.63 0.69
N LEU A 259 31.40 -0.63 0.99
CA LEU A 259 30.55 0.56 0.91
C LEU A 259 30.50 1.39 2.21
N PHE A 260 30.81 0.77 3.35
CA PHE A 260 30.66 1.38 4.69
C PHE A 260 31.96 1.49 5.50
N ILE A 261 33.12 1.11 4.96
CA ILE A 261 34.42 1.48 5.55
C ILE A 261 34.80 2.89 5.05
N LYS A 262 34.34 3.87 5.81
CA LYS A 262 35.08 5.08 6.20
C LYS A 262 34.46 5.58 7.49
#